data_AF-A0A7Y7DLP4-F1
#
_entry.id   AF-A0A7Y7DLP4-F1
#
_cell.length_a   1.000
_cell.length_b   1.000
_cell.length_c   1.000
_cell.angle_alpha   90.00
_cell.angle_beta   90.00
_cell.angle_gamma   90.00
#
_symmetry.space_group_name_H-M   'P 1'
#
loop_
_entity.id
_entity.type
_entity.pdbx_description
1 polymer ?
#
loop_
_entity_poly.entity_id
_entity_poly.type
_entity_poly.pdbx_seq_one_letter_code
_entity_poly.pdbx_strand_id
1 'polypeptide(L)'
;MGYSYLSDEWHFFEYRHFPVTQDGPYVHWQHGKPIATYVNYSEVNGNQLTNLHVNSTVEVIVDDDAKTTFAVPLRLDYPRSRLEFSAPEKLLAISDLEGNFAAAAQLLIANGVIDKKFNWCFGSGQLVLIGDMVDRGRNVVPLLWLIYKLEAQAQQAGGMVHYLIGNHERYLLDGRVKSAHDKYIGTARTTKLSPAKLWSEQFVLGQWLRSKPVVIKIGETLFVHGGISPQTLVKAPTLQSIDKEAANHLLLGNINQRTNVNSFLNHPEGPLFYRGFAKDMTEHQLSAKADLAHINNVLTHFNVSQIAIGHSLTKHIGYDYGGKVLRVDVAHSQGNSEALLLEYGEFSVVDANGLQQPLRQTNNL
;
A
#
# COMPACT_ATOMS: atom_id res chain seq x y z
N MET A 1 0.07 -26.23 -19.17
CA MET A 1 0.83 -27.09 -20.09
C MET A 1 1.90 -26.22 -20.74
N GLY A 2 3.16 -26.62 -20.74
CA GLY A 2 4.22 -25.90 -21.42
C GLY A 2 5.28 -26.89 -21.92
N TYR A 3 5.86 -26.61 -23.08
CA TYR A 3 6.84 -27.47 -23.70
C TYR A 3 8.26 -27.01 -23.35
N SER A 4 9.11 -27.93 -22.92
CA SER A 4 10.51 -27.65 -22.57
C SER A 4 11.42 -28.06 -23.72
N TYR A 5 12.03 -27.08 -24.39
CA TYR A 5 13.01 -27.33 -25.46
C TYR A 5 14.31 -27.98 -24.96
N LEU A 6 14.63 -27.84 -23.67
CA LEU A 6 15.81 -28.46 -23.07
C LEU A 6 15.62 -29.96 -22.81
N SER A 7 14.38 -30.40 -22.58
CA SER A 7 14.06 -31.79 -22.26
C SER A 7 13.22 -32.51 -23.31
N ASP A 8 12.82 -31.83 -24.39
CA ASP A 8 11.94 -32.34 -25.46
C ASP A 8 10.62 -32.98 -24.93
N GLU A 9 10.03 -32.38 -23.90
CA GLU A 9 8.86 -32.93 -23.21
C GLU A 9 7.76 -31.89 -22.98
N TRP A 10 6.52 -32.36 -22.99
CA TRP A 10 5.34 -31.61 -22.57
C TRP A 10 5.18 -31.68 -21.06
N HIS A 11 5.38 -30.55 -20.38
CA HIS A 11 5.16 -30.43 -18.94
C HIS A 11 3.71 -30.05 -18.65
N PHE A 12 3.06 -30.89 -17.86
CA PHE A 12 1.78 -30.57 -17.25
C PHE A 12 2.04 -29.88 -15.92
N PHE A 13 2.00 -28.55 -15.92
CA PHE A 13 1.97 -27.78 -14.68
C PHE A 13 0.59 -27.94 -14.05
N GLU A 14 0.46 -28.85 -13.10
CA GLU A 14 -0.64 -28.80 -12.14
C GLU A 14 -0.32 -27.64 -11.17
N TYR A 15 -1.07 -26.55 -11.28
CA TYR A 15 -0.98 -25.50 -10.28
C TYR A 15 -1.42 -26.09 -8.94
N ARG A 16 -0.51 -26.06 -7.95
CA ARG A 16 -0.77 -26.52 -6.58
C ARG A 16 -2.12 -26.02 -6.12
N HIS A 17 -2.93 -26.92 -5.57
CA HIS A 17 -4.21 -26.54 -4.98
C HIS A 17 -3.94 -25.81 -3.66
N PHE A 18 -3.97 -24.48 -3.70
CA PHE A 18 -3.82 -23.67 -2.50
C PHE A 18 -5.18 -23.52 -1.79
N PRO A 19 -5.33 -24.06 -0.56
CA PRO A 19 -6.55 -23.88 0.21
C PRO A 19 -6.71 -22.39 0.58
N VAL A 20 -7.94 -21.90 0.47
CA VAL A 20 -8.30 -20.53 0.83
C VAL A 20 -9.20 -20.59 2.05
N THR A 21 -8.62 -20.52 3.24
CA THR A 21 -9.35 -20.54 4.52
C THR A 21 -10.46 -19.48 4.53
N GLN A 22 -10.10 -18.23 4.23
CA GLN A 22 -11.00 -17.09 4.10
C GLN A 22 -10.40 -16.01 3.19
N ASP A 23 -11.18 -15.49 2.26
CA ASP A 23 -10.81 -14.35 1.42
C ASP A 23 -12.02 -13.58 0.89
N GLY A 24 -11.79 -12.35 0.45
CA GLY A 24 -12.82 -11.39 0.04
C GLY A 24 -13.23 -10.42 1.17
N PRO A 25 -14.28 -9.61 0.96
CA PRO A 25 -15.12 -9.60 -0.24
C PRO A 25 -14.48 -8.89 -1.43
N TYR A 26 -14.61 -9.47 -2.61
CA TYR A 26 -14.36 -8.80 -3.89
C TYR A 26 -15.69 -8.21 -4.37
N VAL A 27 -15.86 -6.90 -4.25
CA VAL A 27 -17.12 -6.23 -4.56
C VAL A 27 -17.09 -5.62 -5.96
N HIS A 28 -18.09 -5.92 -6.79
CA HIS A 28 -18.29 -5.31 -8.11
C HIS A 28 -19.78 -5.02 -8.33
N TRP A 29 -20.10 -4.22 -9.36
CA TRP A 29 -21.48 -3.86 -9.69
C TRP A 29 -22.02 -4.72 -10.83
N GLN A 30 -23.17 -5.35 -10.62
CA GLN A 30 -23.90 -6.09 -11.66
C GLN A 30 -25.33 -5.57 -11.74
N HIS A 31 -25.75 -5.11 -12.92
CA HIS A 31 -27.08 -4.52 -13.16
C HIS A 31 -27.46 -3.42 -12.13
N GLY A 32 -26.49 -2.57 -11.74
CA GLY A 32 -26.70 -1.49 -10.78
C GLY A 32 -26.79 -1.92 -9.31
N LYS A 33 -26.59 -3.20 -9.00
CA LYS A 33 -26.53 -3.72 -7.61
C LYS A 33 -25.13 -4.22 -7.28
N PRO A 34 -24.60 -3.95 -6.08
CA PRO A 34 -23.30 -4.47 -5.71
C PRO A 34 -23.39 -5.94 -5.32
N ILE A 35 -22.39 -6.71 -5.73
CA ILE A 35 -22.22 -8.13 -5.41
C ILE A 35 -20.88 -8.29 -4.71
N ALA A 36 -20.91 -8.91 -3.54
CA ALA A 36 -19.74 -9.29 -2.77
C ALA A 36 -19.42 -10.76 -2.99
N THR A 37 -18.22 -11.04 -3.52
CA THR A 37 -17.71 -12.41 -3.71
C THR A 37 -16.74 -12.78 -2.60
N TYR A 38 -17.01 -13.90 -1.92
CA TYR A 38 -16.17 -14.49 -0.90
C TYR A 38 -15.62 -15.84 -1.37
N VAL A 39 -14.43 -16.18 -0.92
CA VAL A 39 -13.84 -17.50 -1.12
C VAL A 39 -13.47 -18.08 0.24
N ASN A 40 -13.90 -19.31 0.51
CA ASN A 40 -13.63 -20.00 1.76
C ASN A 40 -13.36 -21.49 1.49
N TYR A 41 -12.76 -22.18 2.46
CA TYR A 41 -12.44 -23.60 2.33
C TYR A 41 -13.40 -24.44 3.16
N SER A 42 -13.79 -25.59 2.61
CA SER A 42 -14.48 -26.66 3.33
C SER A 42 -13.75 -27.98 3.10
N GLU A 43 -13.66 -28.83 4.13
CA GLU A 43 -12.99 -30.14 4.00
C GLU A 43 -13.68 -31.04 2.97
N VAL A 44 -15.00 -30.89 2.80
CA VAL A 44 -15.81 -31.74 1.92
C VAL A 44 -15.71 -31.30 0.46
N ASN A 45 -15.75 -29.99 0.19
CA ASN A 45 -15.87 -29.46 -1.19
C ASN A 45 -14.65 -28.66 -1.65
N GLY A 46 -13.60 -28.56 -0.84
CA GLY A 46 -12.45 -27.70 -1.11
C GLY A 46 -12.79 -26.22 -1.06
N ASN A 47 -12.12 -25.41 -1.89
CA ASN A 47 -12.41 -23.98 -2.01
C ASN A 47 -13.80 -23.75 -2.63
N GLN A 48 -14.64 -22.98 -1.96
CA GLN A 48 -15.98 -22.61 -2.38
C GLN A 48 -16.07 -21.12 -2.68
N LEU A 49 -17.01 -20.77 -3.55
CA LEU A 49 -17.30 -19.40 -3.93
C LEU A 49 -18.72 -19.03 -3.48
N THR A 50 -18.84 -17.93 -2.76
CA THR A 50 -20.13 -17.39 -2.32
C THR A 50 -20.31 -15.99 -2.87
N ASN A 51 -21.40 -15.75 -3.59
CA ASN A 51 -21.78 -14.42 -4.08
C ASN A 51 -23.01 -13.93 -3.31
N LEU A 52 -22.89 -12.76 -2.69
CA LEU A 52 -23.99 -12.12 -1.97
C LEU A 52 -24.34 -10.79 -2.61
N HIS A 53 -25.63 -10.58 -2.87
CA HIS A 53 -26.11 -9.22 -3.13
C HIS A 53 -26.03 -8.41 -1.85
N VAL A 54 -25.35 -7.27 -1.91
CA VAL A 54 -25.23 -6.35 -0.79
C VAL A 54 -25.95 -5.05 -1.13
N ASN A 55 -26.40 -4.32 -0.11
CA ASN A 55 -27.02 -3.02 -0.30
C ASN A 55 -25.94 -1.93 -0.20
N SER A 56 -25.97 -1.12 0.85
CA SER A 56 -25.02 -0.04 1.09
C SER A 56 -23.82 -0.43 1.94
N THR A 57 -23.76 -1.67 2.43
CA THR A 57 -22.75 -2.13 3.39
C THR A 57 -22.35 -3.55 3.09
N VAL A 58 -21.05 -3.83 3.18
CA VAL A 58 -20.48 -5.16 3.02
C VAL A 58 -19.85 -5.61 4.34
N GLU A 59 -20.01 -6.89 4.69
CA GLU A 59 -19.30 -7.50 5.81
C GLU A 59 -17.93 -7.99 5.36
N VAL A 60 -16.89 -7.65 6.10
CA VAL A 60 -15.51 -8.08 5.86
C VAL A 60 -15.13 -9.07 6.93
N ILE A 61 -14.51 -10.18 6.52
CA ILE A 61 -14.08 -11.26 7.41
C ILE A 61 -12.56 -11.39 7.27
N VAL A 62 -11.86 -11.27 8.40
CA VAL A 62 -10.41 -11.44 8.47
C VAL A 62 -10.07 -12.92 8.51
N ASP A 63 -9.01 -13.31 7.80
CA ASP A 63 -8.44 -14.65 7.89
C ASP A 63 -7.57 -14.76 9.14
N ASP A 64 -8.23 -14.91 10.29
CA ASP A 64 -7.66 -15.11 11.62
C ASP A 64 -8.48 -16.12 12.45
N ASP A 65 -7.87 -16.63 13.53
CA ASP A 65 -8.52 -17.62 14.40
C ASP A 65 -9.73 -17.05 15.15
N ALA A 66 -9.73 -15.73 15.38
CA ALA A 66 -10.81 -15.02 16.06
C ALA A 66 -12.05 -14.83 15.17
N LYS A 67 -11.94 -15.07 13.86
CA LYS A 67 -12.96 -14.78 12.84
C LYS A 67 -13.41 -13.33 12.94
N THR A 68 -12.46 -12.41 13.05
CA THR A 68 -12.72 -10.98 13.19
C THR A 68 -13.57 -10.49 12.01
N THR A 69 -14.65 -9.78 12.30
CA THR A 69 -15.49 -9.16 11.28
C THR A 69 -15.70 -7.67 11.52
N PHE A 70 -15.95 -6.92 10.44
CA PHE A 70 -16.39 -5.54 10.51
C PHE A 70 -17.20 -5.14 9.28
N ALA A 71 -18.13 -4.21 9.47
CA ALA A 71 -18.99 -3.70 8.41
C ALA A 71 -18.38 -2.48 7.73
N VAL A 72 -18.43 -2.43 6.40
CA VAL A 72 -17.91 -1.33 5.58
C VAL A 72 -19.00 -0.75 4.70
N PRO A 73 -19.39 0.53 4.90
CA PRO A 73 -20.27 1.23 3.97
C PRO A 73 -19.61 1.38 2.59
N LEU A 74 -20.32 1.02 1.53
CA LEU A 74 -19.87 1.19 0.15
C LEU A 74 -20.07 2.65 -0.30
N ARG A 75 -19.10 3.16 -1.06
CA ARG A 75 -19.14 4.46 -1.74
C ARG A 75 -19.39 4.25 -3.24
N LEU A 76 -19.95 5.26 -3.88
CA LEU A 76 -20.26 5.22 -5.32
C LEU A 76 -19.21 5.89 -6.20
N ASP A 77 -18.38 6.76 -5.60
CA ASP A 77 -17.36 7.53 -6.31
C ASP A 77 -16.02 7.51 -5.56
N TYR A 78 -14.96 7.64 -6.32
CA TYR A 78 -13.56 7.57 -5.89
C TYR A 78 -12.77 8.71 -6.54
N PRO A 79 -13.01 9.97 -6.12
CA PRO A 79 -12.27 11.09 -6.67
C PRO A 79 -10.76 10.87 -6.45
N ARG A 80 -9.97 11.31 -7.44
CA ARG A 80 -8.52 11.29 -7.32
C ARG A 80 -8.09 12.22 -6.18
N SER A 81 -7.16 11.78 -5.34
CA SER A 81 -6.78 12.53 -4.14
C SER A 81 -6.15 13.88 -4.48
N ARG A 82 -6.28 14.84 -3.55
CA ARG A 82 -5.45 16.05 -3.56
C ARG A 82 -3.99 15.68 -3.28
N LEU A 83 -3.07 16.54 -3.73
CA LEU A 83 -1.63 16.28 -3.66
C LEU A 83 -0.91 17.14 -2.61
N GLU A 84 -1.56 18.22 -2.16
CA GLU A 84 -0.98 19.19 -1.22
C GLU A 84 -1.96 19.48 -0.09
N PHE A 85 -1.43 19.47 1.13
CA PHE A 85 -2.20 19.67 2.36
C PHE A 85 -1.40 20.53 3.35
N SER A 86 -2.10 21.29 4.19
CA SER A 86 -1.49 21.99 5.31
C SER A 86 -1.00 21.02 6.38
N ALA A 87 0.00 21.43 7.16
CA ALA A 87 0.47 20.65 8.30
C ALA A 87 -0.67 20.46 9.31
N PRO A 88 -0.99 19.22 9.72
CA PRO A 88 -1.95 18.96 10.79
C PRO A 88 -1.31 19.14 12.17
N GLU A 89 -2.14 19.34 13.19
CA GLU A 89 -1.68 19.28 14.59
C GLU A 89 -1.18 17.89 14.98
N LYS A 90 -1.80 16.86 14.39
CA LYS A 90 -1.51 15.45 14.66
C LYS A 90 -1.52 14.61 13.38
N LEU A 91 -0.46 13.86 13.14
CA LEU A 91 -0.35 12.94 12.02
C LEU A 91 0.39 11.67 12.42
N LEU A 92 -0.06 10.53 11.94
CA LEU A 92 0.61 9.25 12.12
C LEU A 92 0.90 8.65 10.74
N ALA A 93 2.14 8.25 10.48
CA ALA A 93 2.58 7.69 9.22
C ALA A 93 3.14 6.27 9.38
N ILE A 94 2.73 5.37 8.48
CA ILE A 94 3.10 3.95 8.44
C ILE A 94 3.41 3.58 6.98
N SER A 95 4.26 2.59 6.76
CA SER A 95 4.55 2.04 5.45
C SER A 95 4.60 0.51 5.47
N ASP A 96 4.50 -0.14 4.30
CA ASP A 96 4.91 -1.54 4.10
C ASP A 96 4.22 -2.55 5.06
N LEU A 97 2.93 -2.36 5.35
CA LEU A 97 2.15 -3.29 6.17
C LEU A 97 1.96 -4.66 5.50
N GLU A 98 2.03 -4.74 4.17
CA GLU A 98 2.14 -6.00 3.42
C GLU A 98 1.08 -7.04 3.80
N GLY A 99 -0.18 -6.62 3.86
CA GLY A 99 -1.31 -7.48 4.22
C GLY A 99 -1.32 -7.97 5.68
N ASN A 100 -0.50 -7.40 6.57
CA ASN A 100 -0.45 -7.72 8.00
C ASN A 100 -1.53 -6.95 8.78
N PHE A 101 -2.77 -7.40 8.66
CA PHE A 101 -3.93 -6.80 9.33
C PHE A 101 -3.78 -6.74 10.85
N ALA A 102 -3.23 -7.79 11.48
CA ALA A 102 -3.09 -7.85 12.94
C ALA A 102 -2.11 -6.77 13.45
N ALA A 103 -0.95 -6.64 12.80
CA ALA A 103 0.00 -5.58 13.13
C ALA A 103 -0.60 -4.19 12.93
N ALA A 104 -1.31 -3.97 11.80
CA ALA A 104 -1.98 -2.72 11.52
C ALA A 104 -3.02 -2.36 12.59
N ALA A 105 -3.92 -3.30 12.90
CA ALA A 105 -4.95 -3.11 13.92
C ALA A 105 -4.35 -2.84 15.30
N GLN A 106 -3.36 -3.62 15.73
CA GLN A 106 -2.71 -3.44 17.02
C GLN A 106 -2.07 -2.05 17.13
N LEU A 107 -1.26 -1.66 16.13
CA LEU A 107 -0.56 -0.38 16.10
C LEU A 107 -1.54 0.80 16.09
N LEU A 108 -2.60 0.75 15.26
CA LEU A 108 -3.59 1.81 15.17
C LEU A 108 -4.46 1.92 16.43
N ILE A 109 -4.81 0.80 17.07
CA ILE A 109 -5.58 0.79 18.33
C ILE A 109 -4.73 1.36 19.47
N ALA A 110 -3.48 0.88 19.61
CA ALA A 110 -2.59 1.29 20.69
C ALA A 110 -2.29 2.80 20.66
N ASN A 111 -2.30 3.40 19.47
CA ASN A 111 -2.05 4.82 19.25
C ASN A 111 -3.31 5.68 19.09
N GLY A 112 -4.49 5.12 19.39
CA GLY A 112 -5.76 5.85 19.39
C GLY A 112 -6.24 6.32 18.00
N VAL A 113 -5.69 5.76 16.92
CA VAL A 113 -6.14 6.07 15.56
C VAL A 113 -7.50 5.42 15.28
N ILE A 114 -7.72 4.22 15.82
CA ILE A 114 -8.98 3.49 15.71
C ILE A 114 -9.40 2.87 17.06
N ASP A 115 -10.70 2.64 17.24
CA ASP A 115 -11.21 1.84 18.37
C ASP A 115 -11.10 0.32 18.12
N LYS A 116 -11.43 -0.49 19.13
CA LYS A 116 -11.48 -1.96 19.04
C LYS A 116 -12.57 -2.50 18.10
N LYS A 117 -13.45 -1.64 17.58
CA LYS A 117 -14.45 -1.94 16.56
C LYS A 117 -14.02 -1.43 15.17
N PHE A 118 -12.75 -1.06 15.04
CA PHE A 118 -12.12 -0.55 13.83
C PHE A 118 -12.76 0.73 13.29
N ASN A 119 -13.25 1.61 14.16
CA ASN A 119 -13.75 2.93 13.79
C ASN A 119 -12.68 4.00 14.03
N TRP A 120 -12.62 5.00 13.16
CA TRP A 120 -11.77 6.17 13.32
C TRP A 120 -11.97 6.85 14.68
N CYS A 121 -10.87 7.11 15.39
CA CYS A 121 -10.82 7.76 16.70
C CYS A 121 -9.78 8.89 16.77
N PHE A 122 -9.19 9.25 15.63
CA PHE A 122 -8.08 10.20 15.57
C PHE A 122 -8.52 11.66 15.39
N GLY A 123 -9.80 11.99 15.64
CA GLY A 123 -10.35 13.34 15.48
C GLY A 123 -10.06 13.93 14.10
N SER A 124 -9.54 15.17 14.09
CA SER A 124 -9.06 15.89 12.90
C SER A 124 -7.65 15.51 12.46
N GLY A 125 -7.03 14.52 13.11
CA GLY A 125 -5.69 14.05 12.78
C GLY A 125 -5.63 13.39 11.40
N GLN A 126 -4.41 13.08 10.95
CA GLN A 126 -4.18 12.49 9.63
C GLN A 126 -3.41 11.17 9.74
N LEU A 127 -3.83 10.16 9.00
CA LEU A 127 -3.10 8.90 8.82
C LEU A 127 -2.44 8.91 7.43
N VAL A 128 -1.14 8.69 7.33
CA VAL A 128 -0.42 8.56 6.05
C VAL A 128 0.08 7.13 5.88
N LEU A 129 -0.25 6.52 4.75
CA LEU A 129 0.13 5.17 4.39
C LEU A 129 1.06 5.26 3.17
N ILE A 130 2.37 5.08 3.39
CA ILE A 130 3.43 5.37 2.41
C ILE A 130 3.65 4.17 1.46
N GLY A 131 2.58 3.53 0.98
CA GLY A 131 2.64 2.41 0.02
C GLY A 131 2.89 1.03 0.63
N ASP A 132 2.75 0.01 -0.21
CA ASP A 132 2.99 -1.40 0.09
C ASP A 132 2.14 -1.95 1.25
N MET A 133 0.84 -1.63 1.25
CA MET A 133 -0.14 -2.25 2.16
C MET A 133 -0.58 -3.64 1.68
N VAL A 134 -0.17 -4.02 0.47
CA VAL A 134 -0.59 -5.24 -0.25
C VAL A 134 0.55 -6.23 -0.44
N ASP A 135 0.26 -7.39 -1.04
CA ASP A 135 1.18 -8.53 -1.19
C ASP A 135 1.67 -9.14 0.15
N ARG A 136 2.45 -10.22 0.05
CA ARG A 136 3.09 -11.05 1.09
C ARG A 136 2.15 -11.64 2.15
N GLY A 137 1.46 -10.81 2.92
CA GLY A 137 0.54 -11.22 3.97
C GLY A 137 -0.77 -11.79 3.45
N ARG A 138 -1.44 -12.56 4.31
CA ARG A 138 -2.73 -13.19 4.01
C ARG A 138 -3.92 -12.23 4.17
N ASN A 139 -3.81 -11.05 4.77
CA ASN A 139 -4.97 -10.21 5.02
C ASN A 139 -4.97 -8.90 4.22
N VAL A 140 -4.59 -8.96 2.95
CA VAL A 140 -4.59 -7.81 2.03
C VAL A 140 -6.00 -7.27 1.84
N VAL A 141 -6.97 -8.12 1.48
CA VAL A 141 -8.34 -7.67 1.20
C VAL A 141 -9.00 -7.05 2.46
N PRO A 142 -8.95 -7.68 3.65
CA PRO A 142 -9.45 -7.05 4.87
C PRO A 142 -8.72 -5.75 5.23
N LEU A 143 -7.39 -5.68 5.09
CA LEU A 143 -6.63 -4.46 5.38
C LEU A 143 -7.05 -3.30 4.48
N LEU A 144 -7.20 -3.54 3.17
CA LEU A 144 -7.66 -2.49 2.24
C LEU A 144 -9.10 -2.04 2.54
N TRP A 145 -9.99 -2.96 2.92
CA TRP A 145 -11.35 -2.58 3.32
C TRP A 145 -11.39 -1.78 4.63
N LEU A 146 -10.52 -2.10 5.59
CA LEU A 146 -10.35 -1.29 6.79
C LEU A 146 -9.91 0.12 6.42
N ILE A 147 -8.87 0.25 5.60
CA ILE A 147 -8.36 1.56 5.18
C ILE A 147 -9.42 2.35 4.39
N TYR A 148 -10.15 1.68 3.49
CA TYR A 148 -11.27 2.25 2.74
C TYR A 148 -12.35 2.82 3.68
N LYS A 149 -12.71 2.08 4.73
CA LYS A 149 -13.66 2.51 5.76
C LYS A 149 -13.13 3.72 6.52
N LEU A 150 -11.87 3.66 6.96
CA LEU A 150 -11.23 4.73 7.73
C LEU A 150 -11.09 6.02 6.93
N GLU A 151 -10.83 5.95 5.64
CA GLU A 151 -10.76 7.14 4.78
C GLU A 151 -12.07 7.94 4.81
N ALA A 152 -13.22 7.25 4.75
CA ALA A 152 -14.52 7.89 4.83
C ALA A 152 -14.82 8.44 6.24
N GLN A 153 -14.51 7.67 7.29
CA GLN A 153 -14.75 8.07 8.68
C GLN A 153 -13.87 9.24 9.12
N ALA A 154 -12.59 9.25 8.70
CA ALA A 154 -11.67 10.34 8.97
C ALA A 154 -12.20 11.64 8.37
N GLN A 155 -12.63 11.62 7.10
CA GLN A 155 -13.20 12.78 6.45
C GLN A 155 -14.44 13.32 7.18
N GLN A 156 -15.32 12.44 7.67
CA GLN A 156 -16.50 12.84 8.45
C GLN A 156 -16.13 13.47 9.80
N ALA A 157 -15.01 13.04 10.40
CA ALA A 157 -14.48 13.59 11.66
C ALA A 157 -13.59 14.84 11.47
N GLY A 158 -13.43 15.33 10.24
CA GLY A 158 -12.53 16.44 9.91
C GLY A 158 -11.04 16.07 9.80
N GLY A 159 -10.71 14.77 9.86
CA GLY A 159 -9.38 14.21 9.64
C GLY A 159 -9.20 13.69 8.22
N MET A 160 -8.08 12.99 7.97
CA MET A 160 -7.75 12.41 6.66
C MET A 160 -7.02 11.08 6.75
N VAL A 161 -7.27 10.21 5.76
CA VAL A 161 -6.39 9.08 5.45
C VAL A 161 -5.78 9.31 4.07
N HIS A 162 -4.46 9.33 4.02
CA HIS A 162 -3.67 9.50 2.81
C HIS A 162 -3.04 8.17 2.42
N TYR A 163 -3.60 7.51 1.39
CA TYR A 163 -3.01 6.30 0.83
C TYR A 163 -2.13 6.65 -0.35
N LEU A 164 -0.85 6.31 -0.31
CA LEU A 164 0.06 6.41 -1.44
C LEU A 164 0.26 5.04 -2.09
N ILE A 165 0.42 5.02 -3.41
CA ILE A 165 0.76 3.81 -4.16
C ILE A 165 2.25 3.50 -3.98
N GLY A 166 2.56 2.27 -3.56
CA GLY A 166 3.90 1.68 -3.59
C GLY A 166 4.09 0.75 -4.78
N ASN A 167 5.22 0.04 -4.83
CA ASN A 167 5.47 -0.91 -5.91
C ASN A 167 4.60 -2.17 -5.81
N HIS A 168 4.23 -2.62 -4.62
CA HIS A 168 3.38 -3.79 -4.44
C HIS A 168 1.94 -3.50 -4.89
N GLU A 169 1.39 -2.30 -4.67
CA GLU A 169 0.11 -1.93 -5.31
C GLU A 169 0.21 -1.97 -6.82
N ARG A 170 1.34 -1.51 -7.38
CA ARG A 170 1.54 -1.61 -8.83
C ARG A 170 1.56 -3.07 -9.29
N TYR A 171 2.28 -3.96 -8.61
CA TYR A 171 2.33 -5.38 -8.95
C TYR A 171 0.95 -6.03 -8.87
N LEU A 172 0.19 -5.73 -7.81
CA LEU A 172 -1.18 -6.19 -7.60
C LEU A 172 -2.10 -5.77 -8.75
N LEU A 173 -2.09 -4.48 -9.10
CA LEU A 173 -2.92 -3.92 -10.18
C LEU A 173 -2.52 -4.45 -11.57
N ASP A 174 -1.23 -4.77 -11.78
CA ASP A 174 -0.73 -5.45 -12.98
C ASP A 174 -1.13 -6.94 -13.01
N GLY A 175 -1.51 -7.53 -11.87
CA GLY A 175 -1.76 -8.96 -11.71
C GLY A 175 -0.49 -9.80 -11.56
N ARG A 176 0.63 -9.20 -11.13
CA ARG A 176 1.88 -9.91 -10.84
C ARG A 176 1.78 -10.51 -9.45
N VAL A 177 1.84 -11.84 -9.36
CA VAL A 177 1.60 -12.57 -8.11
C VAL A 177 2.87 -13.10 -7.44
N LYS A 178 4.07 -12.75 -7.93
CA LYS A 178 5.35 -13.27 -7.41
C LYS A 178 5.50 -13.07 -5.90
N SER A 179 5.00 -11.95 -5.39
CA SER A 179 5.10 -11.58 -3.97
C SER A 179 3.79 -11.78 -3.22
N ALA A 180 2.71 -12.19 -3.88
CA ALA A 180 1.43 -12.40 -3.24
C ALA A 180 1.44 -13.69 -2.42
N HIS A 181 0.73 -13.71 -1.29
CA HIS A 181 0.49 -14.95 -0.55
C HIS A 181 -0.19 -15.99 -1.44
N ASP A 182 0.23 -17.25 -1.35
CA ASP A 182 -0.26 -18.35 -2.21
C ASP A 182 -1.78 -18.50 -2.22
N LYS A 183 -2.47 -18.11 -1.14
CA LYS A 183 -3.93 -18.15 -1.07
C LYS A 183 -4.61 -17.35 -2.18
N TYR A 184 -4.04 -16.23 -2.63
CA TYR A 184 -4.65 -15.42 -3.70
C TYR A 184 -4.58 -16.13 -5.06
N ILE A 185 -3.64 -17.07 -5.25
CA ILE A 185 -3.63 -17.98 -6.41
C ILE A 185 -4.82 -18.95 -6.31
N GLY A 186 -5.09 -19.46 -5.11
CA GLY A 186 -6.29 -20.25 -4.81
C GLY A 186 -7.57 -19.47 -5.11
N THR A 187 -7.67 -18.22 -4.66
CA THR A 187 -8.81 -17.32 -4.91
C THR A 187 -9.02 -17.07 -6.40
N ALA A 188 -7.96 -16.73 -7.15
CA ALA A 188 -8.04 -16.53 -8.60
C ALA A 188 -8.56 -17.80 -9.32
N ARG A 189 -8.08 -18.97 -8.92
CA ARG A 189 -8.55 -20.26 -9.47
C ARG A 189 -10.03 -20.51 -9.16
N THR A 190 -10.44 -20.31 -7.90
CA THR A 190 -11.82 -20.56 -7.46
C THR A 190 -12.81 -19.59 -8.09
N THR A 191 -12.44 -18.32 -8.23
CA THR A 191 -13.25 -17.29 -8.91
C THR A 191 -13.25 -17.42 -10.43
N LYS A 192 -12.29 -18.16 -11.00
CA LYS A 192 -12.02 -18.24 -12.44
C LYS A 192 -11.69 -16.86 -13.04
N LEU A 193 -11.17 -15.95 -12.23
CA LEU A 193 -10.72 -14.62 -12.64
C LEU A 193 -9.19 -14.56 -12.57
N SER A 194 -8.56 -13.87 -13.51
CA SER A 194 -7.13 -13.60 -13.39
C SER A 194 -6.86 -12.64 -12.22
N PRO A 195 -5.66 -12.67 -11.60
CA PRO A 195 -5.29 -11.70 -10.57
C PRO A 195 -5.52 -10.24 -11.01
N ALA A 196 -5.14 -9.90 -12.24
CA ALA A 196 -5.37 -8.56 -12.79
C ALA A 196 -6.86 -8.19 -12.86
N LYS A 197 -7.75 -9.17 -13.10
CA LYS A 197 -9.19 -8.95 -13.17
C LYS A 197 -9.80 -8.69 -11.80
N LEU A 198 -9.40 -9.44 -10.78
CA LEU A 198 -9.83 -9.26 -9.38
C LEU A 198 -9.50 -7.85 -8.85
N TRP A 199 -8.43 -7.25 -9.37
CA TRP A 199 -7.98 -5.90 -9.02
C TRP A 199 -8.22 -4.87 -10.14
N SER A 200 -9.15 -5.13 -11.06
CA SER A 200 -9.50 -4.21 -12.14
C SER A 200 -10.44 -3.08 -11.65
N GLU A 201 -10.65 -2.08 -12.50
CA GLU A 201 -11.61 -0.98 -12.25
C GLU A 201 -13.08 -1.44 -12.13
N GLN A 202 -13.38 -2.69 -12.46
CA GLN A 202 -14.71 -3.27 -12.28
C GLN A 202 -15.00 -3.62 -10.82
N PHE A 203 -13.95 -3.76 -10.00
CA PHE A 203 -14.05 -4.03 -8.58
C PHE A 203 -13.79 -2.77 -7.77
N VAL A 204 -14.54 -2.60 -6.68
CA VAL A 204 -14.50 -1.42 -5.80
C VAL A 204 -13.08 -1.08 -5.34
N LEU A 205 -12.35 -2.06 -4.77
CA LEU A 205 -10.99 -1.80 -4.29
C LEU A 205 -10.00 -1.51 -5.43
N GLY A 206 -10.17 -2.15 -6.59
CA GLY A 206 -9.35 -1.88 -7.77
C GLY A 206 -9.58 -0.47 -8.35
N GLN A 207 -10.82 -0.01 -8.36
CA GLN A 207 -11.17 1.36 -8.75
C GLN A 207 -10.65 2.38 -7.73
N TRP A 208 -10.86 2.11 -6.43
CA TRP A 208 -10.42 2.96 -5.34
C TRP A 208 -8.89 3.13 -5.28
N LEU A 209 -8.11 2.06 -5.43
CA LEU A 209 -6.64 2.14 -5.47
C LEU A 209 -6.14 3.01 -6.62
N ARG A 210 -6.79 2.97 -7.79
CA ARG A 210 -6.40 3.82 -8.94
C ARG A 210 -6.66 5.31 -8.73
N SER A 211 -7.44 5.69 -7.72
CA SER A 211 -7.65 7.09 -7.34
C SER A 211 -6.50 7.66 -6.48
N LYS A 212 -5.55 6.82 -6.07
CA LYS A 212 -4.50 7.20 -5.12
C LYS A 212 -3.27 7.82 -5.81
N PRO A 213 -2.62 8.80 -5.16
CA PRO A 213 -1.41 9.43 -5.65
C PRO A 213 -0.19 8.56 -5.34
N VAL A 214 0.93 8.88 -5.99
CA VAL A 214 2.25 8.27 -5.72
C VAL A 214 3.08 9.14 -4.78
N VAL A 215 2.85 10.45 -4.80
CA VAL A 215 3.56 11.46 -4.00
C VAL A 215 2.56 12.49 -3.52
N ILE A 216 2.67 12.89 -2.25
CA ILE A 216 1.93 14.02 -1.69
C ILE A 216 2.86 14.90 -0.84
N LYS A 217 2.44 16.14 -0.62
CA LYS A 217 3.07 17.08 0.31
C LYS A 217 2.08 17.42 1.42
N ILE A 218 2.52 17.30 2.68
CA ILE A 218 1.77 17.72 3.85
C ILE A 218 2.66 18.65 4.66
N GLY A 219 2.29 19.93 4.76
CA GLY A 219 3.13 20.95 5.36
C GLY A 219 4.50 21.04 4.67
N GLU A 220 5.55 20.80 5.45
CA GLU A 220 6.95 20.82 4.98
C GLU A 220 7.52 19.42 4.68
N THR A 221 6.68 18.38 4.64
CA THR A 221 7.12 17.00 4.41
C THR A 221 6.58 16.47 3.09
N LEU A 222 7.47 15.93 2.26
CA LEU A 222 7.13 15.16 1.06
C LEU A 222 7.01 13.68 1.43
N PHE A 223 5.90 13.03 1.09
CA PHE A 223 5.71 11.60 1.29
C PHE A 223 5.77 10.88 -0.06
N VAL A 224 6.62 9.85 -0.15
CA VAL A 224 6.81 9.03 -1.36
C VAL A 224 7.29 7.64 -0.95
N HIS A 225 6.81 6.59 -1.62
CA HIS A 225 7.12 5.22 -1.20
C HIS A 225 8.63 4.89 -1.26
N GLY A 226 9.28 5.00 -2.43
CA GLY A 226 10.72 4.74 -2.58
C GLY A 226 11.59 6.00 -2.41
N GLY A 227 11.40 6.98 -3.29
CA GLY A 227 12.15 8.24 -3.26
C GLY A 227 12.34 8.88 -4.63
N ILE A 228 12.95 10.06 -4.69
CA ILE A 228 13.16 10.80 -5.96
C ILE A 228 14.62 10.65 -6.40
N SER A 229 14.87 9.85 -7.43
CA SER A 229 16.20 9.65 -7.99
C SER A 229 16.71 10.87 -8.78
N PRO A 230 18.03 10.99 -9.04
CA PRO A 230 18.56 12.01 -9.94
C PRO A 230 17.92 11.97 -11.34
N GLN A 231 17.64 10.77 -11.86
CA GLN A 231 16.98 10.56 -13.16
C GLN A 231 15.52 11.04 -13.18
N THR A 232 14.85 10.98 -12.02
CA THR A 232 13.50 11.54 -11.87
C THR A 232 13.58 13.06 -11.72
N LEU A 233 14.48 13.56 -10.88
CA LEU A 233 14.61 14.98 -10.56
C LEU A 233 15.00 15.84 -11.77
N VAL A 234 15.88 15.34 -12.66
CA VAL A 234 16.30 16.08 -13.87
C VAL A 234 15.15 16.40 -14.83
N LYS A 235 14.03 15.65 -14.75
CA LYS A 235 12.80 15.93 -15.50
C LYS A 235 12.00 17.11 -14.92
N ALA A 236 12.48 17.72 -13.82
CA ALA A 236 11.82 18.78 -13.06
C ALA A 236 10.33 18.51 -12.77
N PRO A 237 9.99 17.32 -12.21
CA PRO A 237 8.60 16.90 -12.10
C PRO A 237 7.83 17.73 -11.06
N THR A 238 6.60 18.14 -11.38
CA THR A 238 5.67 18.66 -10.37
C THR A 238 4.88 17.51 -9.73
N LEU A 239 4.24 17.75 -8.57
CA LEU A 239 3.33 16.77 -7.99
C LEU A 239 2.24 16.36 -9.00
N GLN A 240 1.70 17.33 -9.73
CA GLN A 240 0.67 17.11 -10.74
C GLN A 240 1.19 16.32 -11.95
N SER A 241 2.45 16.51 -12.38
CA SER A 241 3.00 15.72 -13.47
C SER A 241 3.23 14.27 -13.06
N ILE A 242 3.69 14.04 -11.81
CA ILE A 242 3.85 12.69 -11.26
C ILE A 242 2.50 11.99 -11.14
N ASP A 243 1.51 12.70 -10.59
CA ASP A 243 0.17 12.16 -10.41
C ASP A 243 -0.52 11.85 -11.74
N LYS A 244 -0.34 12.70 -12.76
CA LYS A 244 -0.84 12.47 -14.12
C LYS A 244 -0.18 11.25 -14.77
N GLU A 245 1.13 11.09 -14.60
CA GLU A 245 1.82 9.88 -15.07
C GLU A 245 1.27 8.64 -14.35
N ALA A 246 1.05 8.72 -13.04
CA ALA A 246 0.47 7.63 -12.26
C ALA A 246 -0.94 7.28 -12.72
N ALA A 247 -1.81 8.27 -12.93
CA ALA A 247 -3.14 8.06 -13.47
C ALA A 247 -3.07 7.28 -14.80
N ASN A 248 -2.25 7.73 -15.74
CA ASN A 248 -2.14 7.11 -17.05
C ASN A 248 -1.64 5.66 -16.97
N HIS A 249 -0.64 5.39 -16.13
CA HIS A 249 -0.01 4.07 -16.05
C HIS A 249 -0.73 3.08 -15.13
N LEU A 250 -1.52 3.55 -14.16
CA LEU A 250 -2.30 2.69 -13.25
C LEU A 250 -3.71 2.40 -13.78
N LEU A 251 -4.31 3.29 -14.58
CA LEU A 251 -5.66 3.11 -15.14
C LEU A 251 -5.70 2.14 -16.32
N LEU A 252 -4.61 1.98 -17.07
CA LEU A 252 -4.67 1.25 -18.32
C LEU A 252 -4.36 -0.24 -18.12
N GLY A 253 -5.41 -1.07 -18.24
CA GLY A 253 -5.32 -2.52 -18.42
C GLY A 253 -4.62 -2.96 -19.71
N ASN A 254 -3.85 -2.06 -20.33
CA ASN A 254 -3.17 -2.27 -21.60
C ASN A 254 -1.72 -2.68 -21.34
N ILE A 255 -1.42 -3.95 -21.63
CA ILE A 255 -0.11 -4.60 -21.41
C ILE A 255 1.03 -3.79 -22.05
N ASN A 256 0.76 -3.09 -23.16
CA ASN A 256 1.74 -2.29 -23.90
C ASN A 256 2.27 -1.05 -23.16
N GLN A 257 1.54 -0.51 -22.17
CA GLN A 257 2.04 0.60 -21.35
C GLN A 257 2.79 0.14 -20.10
N ARG A 258 2.69 -1.16 -19.75
CA ARG A 258 3.38 -1.77 -18.60
C ARG A 258 4.87 -2.00 -18.85
N THR A 259 5.27 -2.02 -20.12
CA THR A 259 6.65 -2.22 -20.58
C THR A 259 7.29 -0.94 -21.10
N ASN A 260 6.60 0.21 -21.01
CA ASN A 260 7.20 1.49 -21.40
C ASN A 260 8.25 1.89 -20.35
N VAL A 261 9.50 1.51 -20.60
CA VAL A 261 10.69 1.81 -19.79
C VAL A 261 10.98 3.31 -19.67
N ASN A 262 10.38 4.15 -20.51
CA ASN A 262 10.58 5.60 -20.46
C ASN A 262 9.75 6.28 -19.34
N SER A 263 8.74 5.60 -18.80
CA SER A 263 8.01 6.05 -17.62
C SER A 263 8.83 5.78 -16.37
N PHE A 264 9.06 6.81 -15.56
CA PHE A 264 9.81 6.61 -14.31
C PHE A 264 9.04 5.73 -13.34
N LEU A 265 7.70 5.65 -13.42
CA LEU A 265 6.91 4.76 -12.56
C LEU A 265 7.17 3.27 -12.80
N ASN A 266 7.69 2.91 -13.97
CA ASN A 266 8.04 1.53 -14.30
C ASN A 266 9.52 1.21 -14.05
N HIS A 267 10.32 2.25 -13.79
CA HIS A 267 11.78 2.12 -13.74
C HIS A 267 12.22 1.77 -12.31
N PRO A 268 13.23 0.92 -12.11
CA PRO A 268 13.80 0.64 -10.78
C PRO A 268 14.35 1.88 -10.05
N GLU A 269 14.64 2.95 -10.78
CA GLU A 269 15.04 4.27 -10.25
C GLU A 269 13.84 5.23 -10.09
N GLY A 270 12.62 4.74 -10.22
CA GLY A 270 11.40 5.52 -10.10
C GLY A 270 10.98 5.81 -8.67
N PRO A 271 9.99 6.71 -8.47
CA PRO A 271 9.39 7.03 -7.16
C PRO A 271 8.90 5.83 -6.36
N LEU A 272 8.49 4.75 -7.03
CA LEU A 272 8.01 3.53 -6.40
C LEU A 272 9.11 2.54 -6.01
N PHE A 273 10.35 2.72 -6.50
CA PHE A 273 11.39 1.68 -6.43
C PHE A 273 12.73 2.20 -5.93
N TYR A 274 12.98 3.51 -6.02
CA TYR A 274 14.27 4.10 -5.73
C TYR A 274 14.67 3.86 -4.27
N ARG A 275 15.88 3.33 -4.05
CA ARG A 275 16.41 3.01 -2.72
C ARG A 275 17.61 3.87 -2.30
N GLY A 276 18.07 4.76 -3.18
CA GLY A 276 19.29 5.54 -2.95
C GLY A 276 19.22 6.48 -1.75
N PHE A 277 18.03 6.85 -1.27
CA PHE A 277 17.88 7.58 0.00
C PHE A 277 18.21 6.73 1.24
N ALA A 278 18.23 5.40 1.14
CA ALA A 278 18.47 4.53 2.28
C ALA A 278 19.78 3.72 2.14
N LYS A 279 20.13 3.29 0.92
CA LYS A 279 21.26 2.39 0.70
C LYS A 279 21.87 2.49 -0.69
N ASP A 280 23.07 1.95 -0.81
CA ASP A 280 23.77 1.77 -2.07
C ASP A 280 23.19 0.58 -2.84
N MET A 281 22.92 0.76 -4.13
CA MET A 281 22.40 -0.29 -5.01
C MET A 281 23.29 -0.56 -6.23
N THR A 282 24.54 -0.09 -6.23
CA THR A 282 25.49 -0.26 -7.35
C THR A 282 25.78 -1.71 -7.68
N GLU A 283 25.78 -2.60 -6.69
CA GLU A 283 25.92 -4.06 -6.89
C GLU A 283 24.80 -4.65 -7.76
N HIS A 284 23.65 -3.99 -7.81
CA HIS A 284 22.50 -4.35 -8.62
C HIS A 284 22.40 -3.55 -9.94
N GLN A 285 23.48 -2.85 -10.33
CA GLN A 285 23.53 -1.97 -11.51
C GLN A 285 22.52 -0.81 -11.43
N LEU A 286 22.23 -0.36 -10.20
CA LEU A 286 21.36 0.77 -9.88
C LEU A 286 22.17 1.90 -9.21
N SER A 287 21.51 3.00 -8.86
CA SER A 287 22.17 4.17 -8.27
C SER A 287 22.85 3.86 -6.93
N ALA A 288 23.98 4.54 -6.67
CA ALA A 288 24.61 4.60 -5.36
C ALA A 288 23.69 5.27 -4.32
N LYS A 289 24.08 5.18 -3.04
CA LYS A 289 23.41 5.93 -1.97
C LYS A 289 23.54 7.43 -2.28
N ALA A 290 22.43 8.17 -2.18
CA ALA A 290 22.38 9.59 -2.45
C ALA A 290 23.32 10.37 -1.51
N ASP A 291 23.98 11.39 -2.03
CA ASP A 291 24.71 12.36 -1.23
C ASP A 291 23.77 13.46 -0.71
N LEU A 292 24.28 14.28 0.22
CA LEU A 292 23.50 15.39 0.80
C LEU A 292 23.13 16.45 -0.25
N ALA A 293 23.92 16.61 -1.31
CA ALA A 293 23.64 17.56 -2.37
C ALA A 293 22.37 17.16 -3.13
N HIS A 294 22.23 15.88 -3.51
CA HIS A 294 21.01 15.36 -4.13
C HIS A 294 19.79 15.50 -3.22
N ILE A 295 19.92 15.16 -1.92
CA ILE A 295 18.82 15.36 -0.96
C ILE A 295 18.38 16.84 -0.94
N ASN A 296 19.33 17.77 -0.82
CA ASN A 296 19.02 19.21 -0.80
C ASN A 296 18.38 19.69 -2.11
N ASN A 297 18.77 19.14 -3.26
CA ASN A 297 18.16 19.46 -4.55
C ASN A 297 16.69 18.99 -4.60
N VAL A 298 16.38 17.80 -4.10
CA VAL A 298 15.00 17.31 -4.00
C VAL A 298 14.16 18.19 -3.06
N LEU A 299 14.70 18.51 -1.88
CA LEU A 299 14.04 19.38 -0.90
C LEU A 299 13.70 20.77 -1.49
N THR A 300 14.67 21.38 -2.18
CA THR A 300 14.52 22.67 -2.84
C THR A 300 13.48 22.61 -3.95
N HIS A 301 13.53 21.57 -4.78
CA HIS A 301 12.63 21.40 -5.92
C HIS A 301 11.16 21.31 -5.49
N PHE A 302 10.85 20.57 -4.42
CA PHE A 302 9.48 20.42 -3.91
C PHE A 302 9.11 21.47 -2.82
N ASN A 303 10.04 22.36 -2.48
CA ASN A 303 9.91 23.37 -1.43
C ASN A 303 9.44 22.75 -0.10
N VAL A 304 10.20 21.77 0.40
CA VAL A 304 9.95 21.00 1.63
C VAL A 304 11.22 20.94 2.46
N SER A 305 11.08 20.70 3.76
CA SER A 305 12.19 20.55 4.70
C SER A 305 12.60 19.08 4.89
N GLN A 306 11.68 18.14 4.63
CA GLN A 306 11.85 16.72 4.91
C GLN A 306 11.19 15.83 3.84
N ILE A 307 11.68 14.59 3.72
CA ILE A 307 11.12 13.54 2.87
C ILE A 307 10.87 12.30 3.73
N ALA A 308 9.65 11.77 3.74
CA ALA A 308 9.33 10.51 4.40
C ALA A 308 9.18 9.38 3.37
N ILE A 309 9.88 8.27 3.61
CA ILE A 309 9.94 7.11 2.72
C ILE A 309 9.64 5.79 3.42
N GLY A 310 9.13 4.84 2.64
CA GLY A 310 8.97 3.43 2.98
C GLY A 310 10.01 2.56 2.27
N HIS A 311 9.58 1.40 1.76
CA HIS A 311 10.24 0.52 0.79
C HIS A 311 11.56 -0.17 1.22
N SER A 312 12.34 0.51 2.05
CA SER A 312 13.68 0.12 2.47
C SER A 312 13.75 -0.04 3.98
N LEU A 313 13.46 -1.27 4.40
CA LEU A 313 13.55 -1.77 5.76
C LEU A 313 14.68 -1.14 6.58
N THR A 314 14.28 -0.65 7.74
CA THR A 314 15.16 -0.06 8.73
C THR A 314 14.97 -0.74 10.09
N LYS A 315 15.99 -0.67 10.95
CA LYS A 315 15.96 -1.36 12.25
C LYS A 315 14.87 -0.84 13.19
N HIS A 316 14.62 0.45 13.09
CA HIS A 316 13.54 1.17 13.75
C HIS A 316 13.24 2.41 12.89
N ILE A 317 12.03 2.94 12.98
CA ILE A 317 11.69 4.22 12.37
C ILE A 317 12.64 5.29 12.89
N GLY A 318 13.11 6.14 11.99
CA GLY A 318 14.14 7.11 12.33
C GLY A 318 14.49 8.02 11.18
N TYR A 319 15.57 8.75 11.35
CA TYR A 319 16.06 9.69 10.33
C TYR A 319 17.43 9.31 9.75
N ASP A 320 17.69 9.87 8.57
CA ASP A 320 19.00 9.97 7.95
C ASP A 320 19.22 11.44 7.48
N TYR A 321 20.43 11.78 7.03
CA TYR A 321 20.80 13.10 6.50
C TYR A 321 20.45 14.28 7.44
N GLY A 322 20.66 14.09 8.75
CA GLY A 322 20.38 15.11 9.76
C GLY A 322 18.89 15.49 9.87
N GLY A 323 17.98 14.54 9.69
CA GLY A 323 16.53 14.76 9.80
C GLY A 323 15.84 15.07 8.46
N LYS A 324 16.60 15.19 7.37
CA LYS A 324 16.04 15.50 6.04
C LYS A 324 15.30 14.33 5.40
N VAL A 325 15.66 13.10 5.76
CA VAL A 325 14.98 11.88 5.30
C VAL A 325 14.48 11.11 6.51
N LEU A 326 13.18 10.83 6.55
CA LEU A 326 12.50 10.01 7.54
C LEU A 326 12.24 8.62 6.93
N ARG A 327 12.69 7.57 7.61
CA ARG A 327 12.56 6.18 7.17
C ARG A 327 11.50 5.49 8.01
N VAL A 328 10.43 5.03 7.36
CA VAL A 328 9.16 4.62 8.00
C VAL A 328 8.85 3.13 7.77
N ASP A 329 9.67 2.41 7.02
CA ASP A 329 9.51 0.97 6.75
C ASP A 329 10.27 0.11 7.77
N VAL A 330 9.52 -0.62 8.61
CA VAL A 330 10.03 -1.58 9.61
C VAL A 330 9.40 -2.96 9.39
N ALA A 331 10.04 -3.99 9.93
CA ALA A 331 9.61 -5.37 9.74
C ALA A 331 8.35 -5.73 10.57
N HIS A 332 7.19 -5.21 10.16
CA HIS A 332 5.89 -5.46 10.80
C HIS A 332 5.57 -6.95 10.97
N SER A 333 5.90 -7.76 9.96
CA SER A 333 5.72 -9.22 9.96
C SER A 333 6.61 -9.96 10.96
N GLN A 334 7.66 -9.31 11.47
CA GLN A 334 8.57 -9.87 12.48
C GLN A 334 8.26 -9.37 13.90
N GLY A 335 7.13 -8.68 14.10
CA GLY A 335 6.70 -8.17 15.40
C GLY A 335 7.23 -6.78 15.77
N ASN A 336 8.09 -6.19 14.93
CA ASN A 336 8.63 -4.84 15.12
C ASN A 336 7.75 -3.82 14.40
N SER A 337 6.58 -3.53 14.98
CA SER A 337 5.63 -2.56 14.41
C SER A 337 5.74 -1.20 15.08
N GLU A 338 6.11 -0.19 14.29
CA GLU A 338 6.24 1.19 14.70
C GLU A 338 5.51 2.12 13.72
N ALA A 339 5.21 3.34 14.15
CA ALA A 339 4.75 4.42 13.29
C ALA A 339 5.50 5.72 13.60
N LEU A 340 5.60 6.59 12.59
CA LEU A 340 6.09 7.95 12.74
C LEU A 340 4.93 8.84 13.20
N LEU A 341 5.06 9.50 14.34
CA LEU A 341 4.04 10.39 14.92
C LEU A 341 4.53 11.85 14.86
N LEU A 342 3.76 12.71 14.21
CA LEU A 342 3.88 14.17 14.28
C LEU A 342 2.83 14.68 15.27
N GLU A 343 3.28 15.40 16.30
CA GLU A 343 2.41 16.15 17.20
C GLU A 343 3.02 17.51 17.50
N TYR A 344 2.22 18.58 17.38
CA TYR A 344 2.65 19.95 17.66
C TYR A 344 3.93 20.38 16.92
N GLY A 345 4.12 19.87 15.69
CA GLY A 345 5.25 20.20 14.83
C GLY A 345 6.49 19.34 15.01
N GLU A 346 6.50 18.39 15.96
CA GLU A 346 7.66 17.55 16.26
C GLU A 346 7.41 16.08 15.91
N PHE A 347 8.41 15.43 15.31
CA PHE A 347 8.36 14.02 14.97
C PHE A 347 8.90 13.12 16.09
N SER A 348 8.20 12.04 16.34
CA SER A 348 8.53 10.98 17.29
C SER A 348 8.15 9.61 16.71
N VAL A 349 8.49 8.53 17.42
CA VAL A 349 8.15 7.16 17.03
C VAL A 349 7.20 6.59 18.07
N VAL A 350 6.19 5.84 17.63
CA VAL A 350 5.31 5.08 18.52
C VAL A 350 5.31 3.61 18.13
N ASP A 351 5.18 2.71 19.11
CA ASP A 351 5.14 1.27 18.89
C ASP A 351 3.73 0.68 18.99
N ALA A 352 3.62 -0.65 18.81
CA ALA A 352 2.38 -1.41 18.93
C ALA A 352 1.82 -1.52 20.37
N ASN A 353 2.49 -0.95 21.36
CA ASN A 353 2.00 -0.80 22.74
C ASN A 353 1.58 0.64 23.06
N GLY A 354 1.73 1.57 22.11
CA GLY A 354 1.46 2.99 22.32
C GLY A 354 2.59 3.72 23.04
N LEU A 355 3.79 3.10 23.15
CA LEU A 355 4.95 3.74 23.75
C LEU A 355 5.56 4.73 22.75
N GLN A 356 5.54 6.01 23.11
CA GLN A 356 6.17 7.08 22.36
C GLN A 356 7.65 7.25 22.73
N GLN A 357 8.50 7.38 21.72
CA GLN A 357 9.95 7.51 21.84
C GLN A 357 10.45 8.66 20.96
N PRO A 358 11.55 9.34 21.33
CA PRO A 358 12.15 10.36 20.49
C PRO A 358 12.65 9.73 19.18
N LEU A 359 12.52 10.47 18.08
CA LEU A 359 13.09 10.08 16.79
C LEU A 359 14.62 10.03 16.87
N ARG A 360 15.24 9.00 16.30
CA ARG A 360 16.71 8.81 16.32
C ARG A 360 17.23 8.48 14.94
N GLN A 361 18.54 8.66 14.76
CA GLN A 361 19.19 8.22 13.53
C GLN A 361 19.04 6.71 13.37
N THR A 362 18.77 6.25 12.15
CA THR A 362 18.55 4.83 11.87
C THR A 362 19.48 4.30 10.80
N ASN A 363 19.52 2.96 10.67
CA ASN A 363 20.32 2.23 9.69
C ASN A 363 19.47 1.16 9.00
N ASN A 364 19.96 0.63 7.89
CA ASN A 364 19.34 -0.51 7.22
C ASN A 364 19.24 -1.70 8.18
N LEU A 365 18.14 -2.45 8.07
CA LEU A 365 17.94 -3.70 8.80
C LEU A 365 18.92 -4.78 8.31
#